data_AF-A0A2H9TIT8-F1
#
_entry.id   AF-A0A2H9TIT8-F1
#
_cell.length_a   1.000
_cell.length_b   1.000
_cell.length_c   1.000
_cell.angle_alpha   90.00
_cell.angle_beta   90.00
_cell.angle_gamma   90.00
#
_symmetry.space_group_name_H-M   'P 1'
#
loop_
_entity.id
_entity.type
_entity.pdbx_description
1 polymer ?
#
loop_
_entity_poly.entity_id
_entity_poly.type
_entity_poly.pdbx_seq_one_letter_code
_entity_poly.pdbx_strand_id
1 'polypeptide(L)'
;MHKIYNIQYTQRTHSRLVSNPIMYGRITRYVLFGLCIWMGYKISIFVQLVRHNYGSPQAVSTAKLVTLLKTLTLTETATVTVPSYITSTAYSTVTLASPGNGHNHGLSHIVIPVAFKPSQLIKLERSLKWWDVHPPCLDGSWPNRPGETNTTLTFLCYGRLTAGQRTKLQDLYWSLNWQVRRCFQEMEIRSADLDDASDNHNKGSRAMFESITSGNIGLKSPRYVFWMEPDAVPIRPDWLNALDRTCRTDEKFWVKGSTLRHDLNRQVLVQRYGQSFLYHINGNAIYNMAADEYPAFYYNTLLPYLDTIGKRHSHFDTSLAIYLQDIENVDHWRHIGHHFQYTELIQNRWGENYSVHERAIKYPNTYIIHGGVPQ
;
A
#
# COMPACT_ATOMS: atom_id res chain seq x y z
N MET A 1 -51.19 14.14 24.84
CA MET A 1 -50.47 15.02 25.79
C MET A 1 -49.02 14.55 25.89
N HIS A 2 -48.08 15.20 25.21
CA HIS A 2 -46.65 15.07 25.48
C HIS A 2 -46.05 16.48 25.44
N LYS A 3 -45.40 16.87 26.55
CA LYS A 3 -44.73 18.17 26.69
C LYS A 3 -43.35 18.09 26.06
N ILE A 4 -43.07 19.02 25.15
CA ILE A 4 -41.74 19.32 24.62
C ILE A 4 -41.13 20.40 25.54
N TYR A 5 -39.89 20.22 25.97
CA TYR A 5 -39.10 21.29 26.58
C TYR A 5 -37.95 21.66 25.65
N ASN A 6 -37.96 22.91 25.18
CA ASN A 6 -36.82 23.56 24.54
C ASN A 6 -35.92 24.17 25.62
N ILE A 7 -34.61 23.96 25.52
CA ILE A 7 -33.63 24.71 26.31
C ILE A 7 -32.89 25.65 25.35
N GLN A 8 -33.10 26.95 25.53
CA GLN A 8 -32.33 28.02 24.89
C GLN A 8 -31.05 28.28 25.70
N TYR A 9 -29.92 28.47 25.01
CA TYR A 9 -28.74 29.09 25.60
C TYR A 9 -28.77 30.59 25.37
N THR A 10 -28.71 31.36 26.45
CA THR A 10 -28.44 32.81 26.42
C THR A 10 -26.96 33.03 26.64
N GLN A 11 -26.28 33.67 25.68
CA GLN A 11 -24.96 34.25 25.90
C GLN A 11 -25.13 35.64 26.52
N ARG A 12 -24.52 35.84 27.70
CA ARG A 12 -24.27 37.18 28.25
C ARG A 12 -22.79 37.51 28.07
N THR A 13 -22.54 38.61 27.37
CA THR A 13 -21.27 39.33 27.33
C THR A 13 -21.13 40.19 28.59
N HIS A 14 -19.93 40.20 29.19
CA HIS A 14 -19.45 41.34 29.95
C HIS A 14 -17.95 41.52 29.78
N SER A 15 -17.59 42.79 29.66
CA SER A 15 -16.28 43.36 29.35
C SER A 15 -15.44 43.69 30.59
N ARG A 16 -14.11 43.57 30.43
CA ARG A 16 -13.03 44.44 30.97
C ARG A 16 -12.83 44.58 32.49
N LEU A 17 -11.70 44.07 33.03
CA LEU A 17 -10.46 44.82 33.41
C LEU A 17 -9.54 44.01 34.36
N VAL A 18 -8.25 44.13 34.05
CA VAL A 18 -6.97 43.88 34.77
C VAL A 18 -7.01 43.56 36.28
N SER A 19 -6.34 42.47 36.68
CA SER A 19 -5.24 42.44 37.68
C SER A 19 -4.72 41.02 37.94
N ASN A 20 -3.40 40.86 37.98
CA ASN A 20 -2.69 39.70 38.52
C ASN A 20 -2.90 39.64 40.04
N PRO A 21 -3.04 38.44 40.64
CA PRO A 21 -1.87 37.90 41.30
C PRO A 21 -1.68 36.38 41.15
N ILE A 22 -0.40 36.01 41.25
CA ILE A 22 0.15 34.67 41.31
C ILE A 22 -0.37 33.94 42.56
N MET A 23 -1.03 32.80 42.38
CA MET A 23 -1.12 31.74 43.39
C MET A 23 -1.09 30.37 42.70
N TYR A 24 0.02 29.65 42.87
CA TYR A 24 0.10 28.23 42.56
C TYR A 24 -0.50 27.43 43.73
N GLY A 25 -1.76 27.05 43.59
CA GLY A 25 -2.38 25.97 44.36
C GLY A 25 -2.95 24.95 43.38
N ARG A 26 -2.23 23.85 43.10
CA ARG A 26 -2.75 22.76 42.28
C ARG A 26 -3.45 21.75 43.18
N ILE A 27 -4.77 21.64 43.02
CA ILE A 27 -5.58 20.54 43.53
C ILE A 27 -5.63 19.47 42.44
N THR A 28 -5.04 18.30 42.68
CA THR A 28 -5.28 17.13 41.85
C THR A 28 -6.61 16.51 42.27
N ARG A 29 -7.62 16.54 41.40
CA ARG A 29 -8.86 15.78 41.59
C ARG A 29 -8.82 14.54 40.71
N TYR A 30 -8.87 13.37 41.32
CA TYR A 30 -9.24 12.14 40.64
C TYR A 30 -10.75 11.96 40.82
N VAL A 31 -11.46 11.72 39.74
CA VAL A 31 -12.86 11.29 39.79
C VAL A 31 -12.89 9.81 39.46
N LEU A 32 -13.26 8.98 40.44
CA LEU A 32 -13.54 7.57 40.22
C LEU A 32 -15.00 7.42 39.78
N PHE A 33 -15.22 6.80 38.63
CA PHE A 33 -16.50 6.20 38.30
C PHE A 33 -16.32 4.68 38.35
N GLY A 34 -17.04 4.03 39.26
CA GLY A 34 -17.18 2.58 39.29
C GLY A 34 -18.59 2.22 38.85
N LEU A 35 -18.72 1.35 37.85
CA LEU A 35 -19.98 0.72 37.50
C LEU A 35 -19.92 -0.75 37.95
N CYS A 36 -20.75 -1.12 38.93
CA CYS A 36 -20.90 -2.51 39.35
C CYS A 36 -22.04 -3.13 38.55
N ILE A 37 -21.73 -4.11 37.71
CA ILE A 37 -22.75 -4.97 37.09
C ILE A 37 -22.70 -6.31 37.79
N TRP A 38 -23.81 -6.67 38.44
CA TRP A 38 -23.97 -7.94 39.13
C TRP A 38 -24.55 -8.96 38.15
N MET A 39 -23.75 -9.93 37.71
CA MET A 39 -24.23 -11.09 36.97
C MET A 39 -23.71 -12.37 37.62
N GLY A 40 -24.56 -12.97 38.45
CA GLY A 40 -24.52 -14.39 38.79
C GLY A 40 -23.36 -14.84 39.67
N TYR A 41 -22.11 -14.80 39.19
CA TYR A 41 -20.95 -15.38 39.89
C TYR A 41 -19.59 -14.71 39.55
N LYS A 42 -19.58 -13.52 38.91
CA LYS A 42 -18.33 -12.76 38.67
C LYS A 42 -18.54 -11.25 38.85
N ILE A 43 -17.64 -10.62 39.58
CA ILE A 43 -17.51 -9.16 39.64
C ILE A 43 -16.43 -8.77 38.62
N SER A 44 -16.79 -7.95 37.64
CA SER A 44 -15.81 -7.30 36.75
C SER A 44 -15.77 -5.82 37.09
N ILE A 45 -14.61 -5.32 37.51
CA ILE A 45 -14.39 -3.89 37.78
C ILE A 45 -13.73 -3.29 36.54
N PHE A 46 -14.42 -2.38 35.87
CA PHE A 46 -13.83 -1.56 34.82
C PHE A 46 -13.33 -0.25 35.44
N VAL A 47 -12.02 -0.02 35.41
CA VAL A 47 -11.42 1.26 35.79
C VAL A 47 -10.97 1.97 34.53
N GLN A 48 -11.61 3.10 34.21
CA GLN A 48 -11.21 3.96 33.11
C GLN A 48 -10.58 5.23 33.67
N LEU A 49 -9.27 5.39 33.48
CA LEU A 49 -8.54 6.60 33.83
C LEU A 49 -8.65 7.60 32.68
N VAL A 50 -9.50 8.62 32.84
CA VAL A 50 -9.57 9.74 31.88
C VAL A 50 -8.55 10.80 32.27
N ARG A 51 -7.52 10.99 31.44
CA ARG A 51 -6.50 12.02 31.60
C ARG A 51 -6.88 13.23 30.76
N HIS A 52 -7.18 14.37 31.38
CA HIS A 52 -7.25 15.64 30.65
C HIS A 52 -5.86 16.26 30.59
N ASN A 53 -5.27 16.32 29.39
CA ASN A 53 -3.98 16.96 29.16
C ASN A 53 -4.19 18.36 28.55
N TYR A 54 -3.74 19.38 29.29
CA TYR A 54 -3.25 20.64 28.71
C TYR A 54 -1.77 20.78 29.10
N GLY A 55 -0.87 20.73 28.11
CA GLY A 55 0.53 21.14 28.21
C GLY A 55 1.58 20.03 28.36
N SER A 56 2.54 20.03 27.40
CA SER A 56 3.91 19.48 27.32
C SER A 56 4.31 18.19 28.09
N PRO A 57 5.00 17.23 27.46
CA PRO A 57 5.35 15.95 28.06
C PRO A 57 6.52 16.07 29.05
N GLN A 58 6.34 15.52 30.26
CA GLN A 58 7.44 14.99 31.06
C GLN A 58 7.30 13.46 31.15
N ALA A 59 8.42 12.77 30.95
CA ALA A 59 8.53 11.33 31.05
C ALA A 59 8.18 10.86 32.47
N VAL A 60 7.28 9.86 32.58
CA VAL A 60 7.00 9.16 33.83
C VAL A 60 7.49 7.71 33.66
N SER A 61 8.39 7.28 34.54
CA SER A 61 8.94 5.93 34.54
C SER A 61 7.88 4.89 34.95
N THR A 62 7.86 3.77 34.23
CA THR A 62 6.91 2.65 34.28
C THR A 62 7.11 1.70 35.46
N ALA A 63 7.63 2.16 36.60
CA ALA A 63 8.03 1.28 37.71
C ALA A 63 6.97 1.06 38.82
N LYS A 64 5.72 1.52 38.68
CA LYS A 64 4.72 1.44 39.77
C LYS A 64 3.41 0.68 39.46
N LEU A 65 3.31 -0.02 38.32
CA LEU A 65 2.08 -0.76 37.96
C LEU A 65 2.16 -2.29 38.11
N VAL A 66 3.28 -2.83 38.62
CA VAL A 66 3.51 -4.29 38.68
C VAL A 66 3.08 -4.93 40.01
N THR A 67 2.64 -4.17 41.02
CA THR A 67 2.40 -4.73 42.36
C THR A 67 0.94 -5.11 42.67
N LEU A 68 -0.02 -4.89 41.76
CA LEU A 68 -1.45 -5.08 42.08
C LEU A 68 -2.18 -6.25 41.37
N LEU A 69 -1.44 -7.22 40.82
CA LEU A 69 -2.03 -8.42 40.19
C LEU A 69 -1.36 -9.73 40.61
N LYS A 70 -0.87 -9.81 41.86
CA LYS A 70 -0.58 -11.09 42.50
C LYS A 70 -1.71 -11.38 43.47
N THR A 71 -2.67 -12.21 43.05
CA THR A 71 -3.32 -13.31 43.77
C THR A 71 -4.69 -13.58 43.12
N LEU A 72 -4.72 -14.52 42.18
CA LEU A 72 -5.93 -15.26 41.79
C LEU A 72 -5.45 -16.56 41.13
N THR A 73 -5.22 -17.56 41.97
CA THR A 73 -4.99 -18.94 41.57
C THR A 73 -6.34 -19.60 41.28
N LEU A 74 -6.57 -19.95 40.03
CA LEU A 74 -7.57 -20.95 39.64
C LEU A 74 -6.86 -22.01 38.81
N THR A 75 -6.76 -23.20 39.41
CA THR A 75 -6.30 -24.43 38.78
C THR A 75 -7.42 -25.00 37.95
N GLU A 76 -7.31 -24.92 36.62
CA GLU A 76 -8.01 -25.81 35.70
C GLU A 76 -7.18 -25.92 34.41
N THR A 77 -6.68 -27.13 34.16
CA THR A 77 -5.97 -27.52 32.93
C THR A 77 -6.92 -27.42 31.75
N ALA A 78 -6.79 -26.35 30.96
CA ALA A 78 -7.39 -26.26 29.64
C ALA A 78 -6.38 -26.73 28.59
N THR A 79 -6.69 -27.85 27.92
CA THR A 79 -5.98 -28.28 26.72
C THR A 79 -6.33 -27.32 25.60
N VAL A 80 -5.40 -26.45 25.23
CA VAL A 80 -5.54 -25.57 24.06
C VAL A 80 -5.14 -26.38 22.83
N THR A 81 -6.12 -26.83 22.07
CA THR A 81 -5.90 -27.35 20.71
C THR A 81 -5.67 -26.15 19.80
N VAL A 82 -4.40 -25.89 19.48
CA VAL A 82 -4.02 -24.89 18.46
C VAL A 82 -4.32 -25.51 17.09
N PRO A 83 -5.15 -24.88 16.22
CA PRO A 83 -5.32 -25.35 14.86
C PRO A 83 -3.99 -25.24 14.12
N SER A 84 -3.48 -26.36 13.64
CA SER A 84 -2.30 -26.44 12.78
C SER A 84 -2.63 -25.84 11.41
N TYR A 85 -2.53 -24.51 11.29
CA TYR A 85 -2.44 -23.86 9.99
C TYR A 85 -0.96 -23.76 9.59
N ILE A 86 -0.59 -24.58 8.60
CA ILE A 86 0.54 -24.40 7.69
C ILE A 86 1.90 -24.18 8.39
N THR A 87 2.52 -25.27 8.84
CA THR A 87 3.97 -25.37 8.96
C THR A 87 4.54 -25.96 7.67
N SER A 88 4.60 -25.14 6.62
CA SER A 88 5.52 -25.36 5.50
C SER A 88 6.46 -24.17 5.44
N THR A 89 7.35 -24.07 6.42
CA THR A 89 8.60 -23.31 6.25
C THR A 89 9.55 -24.16 5.41
N ALA A 90 9.25 -24.27 4.12
CA ALA A 90 10.32 -24.43 3.15
C ALA A 90 11.09 -23.11 3.19
N TYR A 91 12.24 -23.10 3.86
CA TYR A 91 13.24 -22.07 3.63
C TYR A 91 13.67 -22.23 2.17
N SER A 92 12.99 -21.53 1.26
CA SER A 92 13.52 -21.32 -0.08
C SER A 92 14.83 -20.58 0.11
N THR A 93 15.95 -21.28 -0.07
CA THR A 93 17.23 -20.64 -0.34
C THR A 93 16.99 -19.73 -1.54
N VAL A 94 16.89 -18.43 -1.28
CA VAL A 94 16.88 -17.41 -2.32
C VAL A 94 18.23 -17.49 -3.00
N THR A 95 18.29 -18.16 -4.15
CA THR A 95 19.49 -18.17 -4.98
C THR A 95 19.67 -16.76 -5.51
N LEU A 96 20.49 -15.96 -4.83
CA LEU A 96 20.86 -14.63 -5.25
C LEU A 96 21.53 -14.75 -6.63
N ALA A 97 20.91 -14.16 -7.65
CA ALA A 97 21.51 -14.07 -8.95
C ALA A 97 22.82 -13.29 -8.82
N SER A 98 23.93 -13.86 -9.29
CA SER A 98 25.23 -13.21 -9.25
C SER A 98 25.15 -11.82 -9.92
N PRO A 99 25.72 -10.76 -9.33
CA PRO A 99 25.65 -9.41 -9.89
C PRO A 99 26.37 -9.40 -11.24
N GLY A 100 25.59 -9.44 -12.32
CA GLY A 100 26.10 -9.30 -13.67
C GLY A 100 26.80 -7.96 -13.82
N ASN A 101 28.07 -8.00 -14.20
CA ASN A 101 28.90 -6.82 -14.45
C ASN A 101 28.20 -5.87 -15.46
N GLY A 102 27.83 -4.67 -15.00
CA GLY A 102 27.71 -3.47 -15.83
C GLY A 102 26.36 -3.20 -16.52
N HIS A 103 25.69 -2.14 -16.05
CA HIS A 103 24.91 -1.19 -16.86
C HIS A 103 23.52 -1.53 -17.41
N ASN A 104 23.00 -2.75 -17.28
CA ASN A 104 21.57 -2.94 -17.56
C ASN A 104 20.73 -2.71 -16.28
N HIS A 105 20.40 -1.43 -16.03
CA HIS A 105 19.46 -0.97 -15.00
C HIS A 105 18.06 -0.64 -15.57
N GLY A 106 17.72 -1.10 -16.77
CA GLY A 106 16.39 -0.90 -17.36
C GLY A 106 15.24 -1.67 -16.67
N LEU A 107 14.03 -1.34 -17.06
CA LEU A 107 12.80 -2.04 -16.72
C LEU A 107 12.80 -3.44 -17.34
N SER A 108 12.62 -4.48 -16.53
CA SER A 108 12.59 -5.85 -17.04
C SER A 108 11.19 -6.46 -17.10
N HIS A 109 10.24 -6.00 -16.27
CA HIS A 109 8.89 -6.53 -16.31
C HIS A 109 7.83 -5.45 -16.16
N ILE A 110 6.72 -5.62 -16.88
CA ILE A 110 5.41 -5.07 -16.54
C ILE A 110 4.59 -6.21 -15.96
N VAL A 111 4.16 -6.10 -14.71
CA VAL A 111 3.33 -7.11 -14.06
C VAL A 111 1.94 -6.56 -13.84
N ILE A 112 0.95 -7.21 -14.46
CA ILE A 112 -0.46 -6.87 -14.31
C ILE A 112 -1.12 -7.92 -13.39
N PRO A 113 -1.51 -7.56 -12.16
CA PRO A 113 -2.29 -8.47 -11.30
C PRO A 113 -3.70 -8.65 -11.86
N VAL A 114 -4.10 -9.90 -12.11
CA VAL A 114 -5.41 -10.25 -12.68
C VAL A 114 -6.23 -11.09 -11.71
N ALA A 115 -7.28 -10.51 -11.15
CA ALA A 115 -8.37 -11.27 -10.55
C ALA A 115 -9.40 -11.60 -11.64
N PHE A 116 -9.82 -12.87 -11.75
CA PHE A 116 -10.85 -13.30 -12.71
C PHE A 116 -12.27 -12.93 -12.27
N LYS A 117 -12.44 -11.70 -11.80
CA LYS A 117 -13.73 -11.08 -11.49
C LYS A 117 -14.18 -10.29 -12.72
N PRO A 118 -15.45 -10.36 -13.14
CA PRO A 118 -15.92 -9.67 -14.34
C PRO A 118 -15.55 -8.18 -14.38
N SER A 119 -15.67 -7.48 -13.24
CA SER A 119 -15.31 -6.06 -13.13
C SER A 119 -13.83 -5.76 -13.34
N GLN A 120 -12.93 -6.68 -12.95
CA GLN A 120 -11.49 -6.53 -13.13
C GLN A 120 -11.07 -6.87 -14.55
N LEU A 121 -11.69 -7.88 -15.17
CA LEU A 121 -11.46 -8.19 -16.58
C LEU A 121 -11.93 -7.05 -17.49
N ILE A 122 -13.09 -6.44 -17.22
CA ILE A 122 -13.56 -5.26 -17.98
C ILE A 122 -12.55 -4.11 -17.88
N LYS A 123 -12.00 -3.86 -16.69
CA LYS A 123 -10.95 -2.84 -16.50
C LYS A 123 -9.71 -3.16 -17.33
N LEU A 124 -9.24 -4.41 -17.26
CA LEU A 124 -8.09 -4.89 -18.04
C LEU A 124 -8.31 -4.73 -19.55
N GLU A 125 -9.43 -5.24 -20.06
CA GLU A 125 -9.80 -5.15 -21.48
C GLU A 125 -9.85 -3.69 -21.94
N ARG A 126 -10.42 -2.81 -21.12
CA ARG A 126 -10.46 -1.37 -21.42
C ARG A 126 -9.06 -0.74 -21.40
N SER A 127 -8.23 -1.04 -20.40
CA SER A 127 -6.86 -0.53 -20.30
C SER A 127 -6.03 -0.97 -21.52
N LEU A 128 -6.11 -2.24 -21.91
CA LEU A 128 -5.41 -2.78 -23.08
C LEU A 128 -5.84 -2.10 -24.38
N LYS A 129 -7.13 -1.77 -24.56
CA LYS A 129 -7.60 -0.98 -25.72
C LYS A 129 -6.98 0.41 -25.79
N TRP A 130 -6.69 1.04 -24.65
CA TRP A 130 -6.00 2.33 -24.63
C TRP A 130 -4.56 2.23 -25.13
N TRP A 131 -3.96 1.04 -25.14
CA TRP A 131 -2.61 0.86 -25.68
C TRP A 131 -2.58 0.99 -27.20
N ASP A 132 -3.70 0.79 -27.90
CA ASP A 132 -3.77 1.08 -29.33
C ASP A 132 -3.78 2.60 -29.62
N VAL A 133 -4.36 3.39 -28.70
CA VAL A 133 -4.39 4.87 -28.78
C VAL A 133 -3.05 5.47 -28.31
N HIS A 134 -2.47 4.88 -27.28
CA HIS A 134 -1.24 5.32 -26.63
C HIS A 134 -0.26 4.15 -26.53
N PRO A 135 0.43 3.81 -27.64
CA PRO A 135 1.29 2.64 -27.71
C PRO A 135 2.43 2.66 -26.70
N PRO A 136 2.82 1.48 -26.14
CA PRO A 136 3.87 1.41 -25.14
C PRO A 136 5.21 1.95 -25.63
N CYS A 137 5.55 1.70 -26.89
CA CYS A 137 6.76 2.17 -27.55
C CYS A 137 6.41 2.75 -28.93
N LEU A 138 7.31 3.53 -29.51
CA LEU A 138 7.20 4.10 -30.85
C LEU A 138 8.31 3.55 -31.75
N ASP A 139 8.10 3.60 -33.06
CA ASP A 139 9.19 3.29 -33.99
C ASP A 139 10.33 4.30 -33.82
N GLY A 140 11.56 3.79 -33.67
CA GLY A 140 12.75 4.61 -33.48
C GLY A 140 12.91 5.21 -32.08
N SER A 141 11.98 4.96 -31.14
CA SER A 141 12.18 5.42 -29.76
C SER A 141 13.16 4.52 -28.99
N TRP A 142 13.75 5.11 -27.95
CA TRP A 142 14.72 4.47 -27.06
C TRP A 142 14.23 4.57 -25.62
N PRO A 143 14.56 3.61 -24.74
CA PRO A 143 15.55 2.55 -24.96
C PRO A 143 15.03 1.22 -25.50
N ASN A 144 13.72 1.00 -25.46
CA ASN A 144 13.08 -0.15 -26.08
C ASN A 144 12.64 0.22 -27.49
N ARG A 145 13.26 -0.42 -28.47
CA ARG A 145 12.81 -0.41 -29.85
C ARG A 145 11.92 -1.62 -30.11
N PRO A 146 10.88 -1.50 -30.95
CA PRO A 146 10.09 -2.64 -31.37
C PRO A 146 10.95 -3.85 -31.78
N GLY A 147 10.78 -4.99 -31.12
CA GLY A 147 11.55 -6.22 -31.37
C GLY A 147 12.92 -6.32 -30.69
N GLU A 148 13.41 -5.27 -30.04
CA GLU A 148 14.70 -5.24 -29.31
C GLU A 148 14.51 -4.99 -27.81
N THR A 149 13.29 -5.06 -27.31
CA THR A 149 12.99 -4.80 -25.90
C THR A 149 13.45 -5.96 -25.03
N ASN A 150 13.85 -5.66 -23.80
CA ASN A 150 14.13 -6.65 -22.76
C ASN A 150 13.06 -6.64 -21.66
N THR A 151 11.85 -6.16 -21.98
CA THR A 151 10.76 -6.07 -21.02
C THR A 151 9.72 -7.14 -21.30
N THR A 152 9.47 -8.00 -20.31
CA THR A 152 8.43 -9.02 -20.35
C THR A 152 7.11 -8.47 -19.81
N LEU A 153 6.01 -8.74 -20.50
CA LEU A 153 4.65 -8.48 -19.99
C LEU A 153 4.13 -9.72 -19.28
N THR A 154 3.85 -9.62 -17.99
CA THR A 154 3.36 -10.74 -17.17
C THR A 154 1.94 -10.47 -16.67
N PHE A 155 0.99 -11.32 -17.04
CA PHE A 155 -0.30 -11.40 -16.36
C PHE A 155 -0.16 -12.32 -15.14
N LEU A 156 -0.16 -11.73 -13.93
CA LEU A 156 -0.06 -12.47 -12.68
C LEU A 156 -1.44 -12.71 -12.08
N CYS A 157 -1.87 -13.97 -12.07
CA CYS A 157 -3.21 -14.35 -11.65
C CYS A 157 -3.22 -14.75 -10.17
N TYR A 158 -4.32 -14.44 -9.47
CA TYR A 158 -4.44 -14.73 -8.02
C TYR A 158 -4.36 -16.24 -7.74
N GLY A 159 -5.29 -17.02 -8.31
CA GLY A 159 -5.40 -18.46 -8.07
C GLY A 159 -5.01 -19.29 -9.28
N ARG A 160 -5.10 -20.62 -9.09
CA ARG A 160 -4.87 -21.60 -10.17
C ARG A 160 -5.75 -21.32 -11.37
N LEU A 161 -5.11 -21.21 -12.53
CA LEU A 161 -5.79 -20.92 -13.78
C LEU A 161 -6.41 -22.18 -14.38
N THR A 162 -7.69 -22.08 -14.75
CA THR A 162 -8.29 -23.04 -15.68
C THR A 162 -7.75 -22.83 -17.10
N ALA A 163 -7.86 -23.84 -17.96
CA ALA A 163 -7.47 -23.72 -19.36
C ALA A 163 -8.20 -22.56 -20.07
N GLY A 164 -9.51 -22.42 -19.83
CA GLY A 164 -10.31 -21.34 -20.43
C GLY A 164 -9.88 -19.94 -19.97
N GLN A 165 -9.51 -19.78 -18.70
CA GLN A 165 -8.98 -18.51 -18.19
C GLN A 165 -7.63 -18.15 -18.83
N ARG A 166 -6.74 -19.14 -19.00
CA ARG A 166 -5.46 -18.95 -19.71
C ARG A 166 -5.70 -18.56 -21.17
N THR A 167 -6.56 -19.28 -21.88
CA THR A 167 -6.93 -18.95 -23.27
C THR A 167 -7.50 -17.54 -23.37
N LYS A 168 -8.40 -17.14 -22.46
CA LYS A 168 -8.96 -15.79 -22.44
C LYS A 168 -7.88 -14.70 -22.34
N LEU A 169 -6.88 -14.84 -21.47
CA LEU A 169 -5.78 -13.88 -21.38
C LEU A 169 -4.87 -13.88 -22.61
N GLN A 170 -4.61 -15.06 -23.18
CA GLN A 170 -3.88 -15.18 -24.43
C GLN A 170 -4.62 -14.46 -25.55
N ASP A 171 -5.93 -14.69 -25.69
CA ASP A 171 -6.77 -14.05 -26.70
C ASP A 171 -6.79 -12.53 -26.52
N LEU A 172 -6.86 -12.04 -25.28
CA LEU A 172 -6.76 -10.60 -25.01
C LEU A 172 -5.42 -10.02 -25.48
N TYR A 173 -4.31 -10.68 -25.17
CA TYR A 173 -3.01 -10.25 -25.66
C TYR A 173 -2.91 -10.31 -27.19
N TRP A 174 -3.33 -11.40 -27.82
CA TRP A 174 -3.25 -11.57 -29.28
C TRP A 174 -4.21 -10.67 -30.05
N SER A 175 -5.26 -10.17 -29.40
CA SER A 175 -6.17 -9.16 -29.96
C SER A 175 -5.54 -7.77 -30.07
N LEU A 176 -4.45 -7.51 -29.35
CA LEU A 176 -3.70 -6.26 -29.45
C LEU A 176 -3.09 -6.08 -30.84
N ASN A 177 -3.01 -4.83 -31.29
CA ASN A 177 -2.28 -4.49 -32.50
C ASN A 177 -0.85 -5.06 -32.45
N TRP A 178 -0.37 -5.62 -33.55
CA TRP A 178 0.98 -6.19 -33.64
C TRP A 178 2.06 -5.17 -33.28
N GLN A 179 1.80 -3.87 -33.52
CA GLN A 179 2.68 -2.76 -33.14
C GLN A 179 2.82 -2.59 -31.63
N VAL A 180 1.77 -2.91 -30.86
CA VAL A 180 1.80 -2.91 -29.39
C VAL A 180 2.52 -4.14 -28.87
N ARG A 181 2.22 -5.33 -29.43
CA ARG A 181 2.82 -6.59 -28.97
C ARG A 181 4.34 -6.62 -29.10
N ARG A 182 4.89 -6.08 -30.21
CA ARG A 182 6.34 -6.01 -30.43
C ARG A 182 7.08 -5.05 -29.50
N CYS A 183 6.37 -4.26 -28.67
CA CYS A 183 6.96 -3.46 -27.60
C CYS A 183 7.36 -4.29 -26.37
N PHE A 184 7.08 -5.59 -26.36
CA PHE A 184 7.49 -6.49 -25.29
C PHE A 184 8.35 -7.60 -25.89
N GLN A 185 9.30 -8.09 -25.10
CA GLN A 185 10.15 -9.22 -25.47
C GLN A 185 9.29 -10.48 -25.63
N GLU A 186 8.44 -10.70 -24.63
CA GLU A 186 7.53 -11.82 -24.55
C GLU A 186 6.34 -11.47 -23.65
N MET A 187 5.31 -12.33 -23.70
CA MET A 187 4.18 -12.29 -22.80
C MET A 187 4.13 -13.59 -22.01
N GLU A 188 3.95 -13.48 -20.70
CA GLU A 188 3.80 -14.60 -19.78
C GLU A 188 2.50 -14.53 -18.99
N ILE A 189 1.97 -15.71 -18.65
CA ILE A 189 0.85 -15.86 -17.73
C ILE A 189 1.31 -16.72 -16.56
N ARG A 190 1.34 -16.11 -15.37
CA ARG A 190 1.76 -16.74 -14.11
C ARG A 190 0.58 -16.81 -13.14
N SER A 191 0.69 -17.70 -12.16
CA SER A 191 -0.28 -17.88 -11.09
C SER A 191 0.45 -17.74 -9.76
N ALA A 192 -0.14 -17.04 -8.79
CA ALA A 192 0.31 -17.02 -7.42
C ALA A 192 -0.24 -18.19 -6.59
N ASP A 193 -1.11 -19.02 -7.19
CA ASP A 193 -1.70 -20.22 -6.59
C ASP A 193 -2.35 -19.96 -5.22
N LEU A 194 -2.95 -18.77 -5.06
CA LEU A 194 -3.70 -18.40 -3.88
C LEU A 194 -5.02 -19.19 -3.83
N ASP A 195 -5.44 -19.51 -2.61
CA ASP A 195 -6.75 -20.10 -2.38
C ASP A 195 -7.88 -19.07 -2.57
N ASP A 196 -9.11 -19.55 -2.75
CA ASP A 196 -10.28 -18.69 -2.95
C ASP A 196 -10.54 -17.76 -1.76
N ALA A 197 -10.16 -18.17 -0.54
CA ALA A 197 -10.26 -17.35 0.67
C ALA A 197 -9.34 -16.11 0.63
N SER A 198 -8.23 -16.21 -0.10
CA SER A 198 -7.25 -15.14 -0.30
C SER A 198 -7.53 -14.30 -1.55
N ASP A 199 -8.49 -14.68 -2.41
CA ASP A 199 -8.98 -13.86 -3.52
C ASP A 199 -9.90 -12.72 -3.03
N ASN A 200 -9.33 -11.85 -2.20
CA ASN A 200 -9.84 -10.51 -1.99
C ASN A 200 -8.74 -9.50 -2.34
N HIS A 201 -9.15 -8.30 -2.74
CA HIS A 201 -8.23 -7.29 -3.27
C HIS A 201 -7.10 -6.96 -2.30
N ASN A 202 -7.34 -6.95 -0.98
CA ASN A 202 -6.34 -6.54 0.00
C ASN A 202 -5.32 -7.65 0.27
N LYS A 203 -5.80 -8.85 0.62
CA LYS A 203 -4.93 -10.00 0.94
C LYS A 203 -4.26 -10.55 -0.30
N GLY A 204 -5.00 -10.69 -1.40
CA GLY A 204 -4.47 -11.32 -2.60
C GLY A 204 -3.51 -10.43 -3.37
N SER A 205 -3.72 -9.10 -3.44
CA SER A 205 -2.71 -8.19 -4.03
C SER A 205 -1.39 -8.24 -3.27
N ARG A 206 -1.45 -8.19 -1.92
CA ARG A 206 -0.28 -8.37 -1.06
C ARG A 206 0.37 -9.72 -1.29
N ALA A 207 -0.39 -10.81 -1.27
CA ALA A 207 0.18 -12.15 -1.41
C ALA A 207 0.85 -12.35 -2.79
N MET A 208 0.26 -11.82 -3.87
CA MET A 208 0.90 -11.81 -5.19
C MET A 208 2.17 -10.96 -5.20
N PHE A 209 2.15 -9.77 -4.61
CA PHE A 209 3.33 -8.91 -4.50
C PHE A 209 4.45 -9.60 -3.71
N GLU A 210 4.10 -10.19 -2.56
CA GLU A 210 5.02 -10.96 -1.74
C GLU A 210 5.59 -12.17 -2.50
N SER A 211 4.80 -12.86 -3.30
CA SER A 211 5.30 -13.96 -4.15
C SER A 211 6.27 -13.49 -5.24
N ILE A 212 6.18 -12.24 -5.70
CA ILE A 212 7.20 -11.66 -6.59
C ILE A 212 8.47 -11.33 -5.80
N THR A 213 8.34 -10.62 -4.67
CA THR A 213 9.49 -10.18 -3.88
C THR A 213 10.28 -11.33 -3.27
N SER A 214 9.64 -12.47 -2.98
CA SER A 214 10.32 -13.69 -2.53
C SER A 214 10.89 -14.54 -3.66
N GLY A 215 10.59 -14.22 -4.92
CA GLY A 215 10.96 -15.02 -6.09
C GLY A 215 10.09 -16.26 -6.33
N ASN A 216 9.05 -16.50 -5.53
CA ASN A 216 8.19 -17.70 -5.64
C ASN A 216 7.40 -17.76 -6.97
N ILE A 217 7.11 -16.63 -7.62
CA ILE A 217 6.46 -16.60 -8.94
C ILE A 217 7.40 -17.08 -10.06
N GLY A 218 8.73 -17.04 -9.84
CA GLY A 218 9.72 -17.44 -10.84
C GLY A 218 9.77 -16.48 -12.04
N LEU A 219 9.70 -15.17 -11.80
CA LEU A 219 10.04 -14.18 -12.83
C LEU A 219 11.50 -14.36 -13.25
N LYS A 220 11.80 -14.25 -14.54
CA LYS A 220 13.15 -14.47 -15.05
C LYS A 220 14.02 -13.24 -14.81
N SER A 221 14.93 -13.31 -13.83
CA SER A 221 15.88 -12.24 -13.52
C SER A 221 15.21 -10.86 -13.36
N PRO A 222 14.22 -10.72 -12.45
CA PRO A 222 13.54 -9.45 -12.24
C PRO A 222 14.54 -8.40 -11.75
N ARG A 223 14.52 -7.22 -12.39
CA ARG A 223 15.33 -6.06 -12.05
C ARG A 223 14.36 -4.98 -11.58
N TYR A 224 14.06 -4.00 -12.43
CA TYR A 224 12.92 -3.13 -12.17
C TYR A 224 11.64 -3.75 -12.71
N VAL A 225 10.61 -3.79 -11.85
CA VAL A 225 9.28 -4.31 -12.15
C VAL A 225 8.29 -3.17 -11.98
N PHE A 226 7.54 -2.84 -13.03
CA PHE A 226 6.38 -1.96 -12.89
C PHE A 226 5.15 -2.81 -12.56
N TRP A 227 4.62 -2.65 -11.36
CA TRP A 227 3.34 -3.22 -10.99
C TRP A 227 2.23 -2.34 -11.54
N MET A 228 1.41 -2.86 -12.45
CA MET A 228 0.40 -2.10 -13.20
C MET A 228 -0.98 -2.71 -12.99
N GLU A 229 -1.79 -2.11 -12.13
CA GLU A 229 -3.16 -2.58 -11.89
C GLU A 229 -4.03 -2.49 -13.16
N PRO A 230 -5.07 -3.33 -13.28
CA PRO A 230 -5.91 -3.41 -14.48
C PRO A 230 -6.61 -2.11 -14.92
N ASP A 231 -6.72 -1.11 -14.05
CA ASP A 231 -7.31 0.20 -14.36
C ASP A 231 -6.28 1.34 -14.51
N ALA A 232 -5.00 1.01 -14.62
CA ALA A 232 -3.99 1.94 -15.09
C ALA A 232 -4.15 2.18 -16.60
N VAL A 233 -4.30 3.44 -17.01
CA VAL A 233 -4.54 3.85 -18.40
C VAL A 233 -3.39 4.74 -18.87
N PRO A 234 -2.73 4.41 -19.99
CA PRO A 234 -1.77 5.33 -20.60
C PRO A 234 -2.50 6.54 -21.17
N ILE A 235 -1.93 7.73 -21.00
CA ILE A 235 -2.43 8.99 -21.55
C ILE A 235 -1.48 9.61 -22.57
N ARG A 236 -0.35 8.94 -22.83
CA ARG A 236 0.68 9.31 -23.79
C ARG A 236 1.28 8.07 -24.42
N PRO A 237 1.67 8.14 -25.72
CA PRO A 237 2.47 7.08 -26.33
C PRO A 237 3.88 7.04 -25.72
N ASP A 238 4.64 5.99 -26.01
CA ASP A 238 6.02 5.79 -25.54
C ASP A 238 6.14 5.65 -24.00
N TRP A 239 5.06 5.24 -23.33
CA TRP A 239 5.04 5.14 -21.87
C TRP A 239 5.97 4.06 -21.32
N LEU A 240 6.20 2.97 -22.05
CA LEU A 240 7.12 1.91 -21.65
C LEU A 240 8.55 2.43 -21.59
N ASN A 241 8.94 3.23 -22.59
CA ASN A 241 10.25 3.84 -22.61
C ASN A 241 10.40 4.93 -21.56
N ALA A 242 9.33 5.66 -21.23
CA ALA A 242 9.36 6.61 -20.13
C ALA A 242 9.58 5.91 -18.77
N LEU A 243 8.95 4.74 -18.55
CA LEU A 243 9.23 3.88 -17.39
C LEU A 243 10.67 3.38 -17.40
N ASP A 244 11.16 2.85 -18.53
CA ASP A 244 12.51 2.29 -18.62
C ASP A 244 13.60 3.35 -18.41
N ARG A 245 13.46 4.54 -19.01
CA ARG A 245 14.35 5.69 -18.76
C ARG A 245 14.39 6.07 -17.28
N THR A 246 13.27 5.98 -16.59
CA THR A 246 13.20 6.25 -15.14
C THR A 246 13.98 5.23 -14.32
N CYS A 247 14.13 4.00 -14.80
CA CYS A 247 14.89 2.94 -14.13
C CYS A 247 16.41 3.07 -14.36
N ARG A 248 16.82 3.68 -15.48
CA ARG A 248 18.23 3.86 -15.87
C ARG A 248 18.91 5.09 -15.26
N THR A 249 18.31 5.72 -14.27
CA THR A 249 18.92 6.87 -13.59
C THR A 249 20.06 6.42 -12.66
N ASP A 250 21.05 7.29 -12.46
CA ASP A 250 22.14 7.02 -11.51
C ASP A 250 21.64 6.93 -10.06
N GLU A 251 20.54 7.62 -9.76
CA GLU A 251 19.90 7.57 -8.44
C GLU A 251 19.17 6.24 -8.25
N LYS A 252 19.65 5.44 -7.29
CA LYS A 252 19.05 4.16 -6.93
C LYS A 252 17.82 4.36 -6.06
N PHE A 253 16.75 3.61 -6.36
CA PHE A 253 15.54 3.56 -5.55
C PHE A 253 15.10 2.11 -5.33
N TRP A 254 14.26 1.91 -4.31
CA TRP A 254 13.54 0.66 -4.06
C TRP A 254 12.13 0.73 -4.62
N VAL A 255 11.42 1.84 -4.38
CA VAL A 255 10.05 2.06 -4.85
C VAL A 255 9.94 3.46 -5.44
N LYS A 256 9.40 3.56 -6.66
CA LYS A 256 9.16 4.84 -7.33
C LYS A 256 7.77 4.89 -7.93
N GLY A 257 6.94 5.81 -7.45
CA GLY A 257 5.55 5.92 -7.86
C GLY A 257 4.94 7.26 -7.48
N SER A 258 3.62 7.32 -7.32
CA SER A 258 2.93 8.56 -6.93
C SER A 258 2.06 8.39 -5.71
N THR A 259 1.91 9.49 -4.97
CA THR A 259 0.85 9.63 -3.99
C THR A 259 -0.50 9.80 -4.66
N LEU A 260 -1.58 9.65 -3.89
CA LEU A 260 -2.90 10.09 -4.32
C LEU A 260 -2.89 11.59 -4.67
N ARG A 261 -3.36 11.93 -5.87
CA ARG A 261 -3.48 13.30 -6.36
C ARG A 261 -4.94 13.60 -6.63
N HIS A 262 -5.73 13.73 -5.58
CA HIS A 262 -7.14 14.04 -5.73
C HIS A 262 -7.39 15.53 -5.49
N ASP A 263 -8.34 16.10 -6.23
CA ASP A 263 -8.86 17.45 -5.98
C ASP A 263 -9.81 17.51 -4.74
N LEU A 264 -9.99 16.41 -4.00
CA LEU A 264 -10.80 16.35 -2.77
C LEU A 264 -10.11 17.09 -1.61
N ASN A 265 -10.93 17.56 -0.66
CA ASN A 265 -10.44 18.17 0.57
C ASN A 265 -9.58 17.17 1.36
N ARG A 266 -8.30 17.52 1.58
CA ARG A 266 -7.33 16.72 2.33
C ARG A 266 -7.83 16.30 3.71
N GLN A 267 -8.57 17.16 4.41
CA GLN A 267 -9.11 16.84 5.74
C GLN A 267 -10.08 15.65 5.67
N VAL A 268 -10.88 15.56 4.61
CA VAL A 268 -11.81 14.43 4.40
C VAL A 268 -11.02 13.13 4.17
N LEU A 269 -9.95 13.19 3.39
CA LEU A 269 -9.09 12.03 3.14
C LEU A 269 -8.41 11.55 4.43
N VAL A 270 -7.84 12.48 5.21
CA VAL A 270 -7.19 12.14 6.49
C VAL A 270 -8.19 11.58 7.50
N GLN A 271 -9.36 12.19 7.61
CA GLN A 271 -10.40 11.71 8.53
C GLN A 271 -10.86 10.30 8.18
N ARG A 272 -10.94 9.98 6.88
CA ARG A 272 -11.47 8.70 6.41
C ARG A 272 -10.42 7.58 6.36
N TYR A 273 -9.19 7.92 6.00
CA TYR A 273 -8.15 6.92 5.68
C TYR A 273 -6.87 7.07 6.51
N GLY A 274 -6.78 8.11 7.35
CA GLY A 274 -5.59 8.41 8.14
C GLY A 274 -4.53 9.21 7.37
N GLN A 275 -3.54 9.71 8.09
CA GLN A 275 -2.45 10.52 7.53
C GLN A 275 -1.56 9.71 6.57
N SER A 276 -1.35 8.42 6.85
CA SER A 276 -0.52 7.53 6.02
C SER A 276 -1.00 7.46 4.58
N PHE A 277 -2.31 7.57 4.37
CA PHE A 277 -2.93 7.57 3.07
C PHE A 277 -2.54 8.78 2.20
N LEU A 278 -2.15 9.91 2.78
CA LEU A 278 -1.74 11.08 1.99
C LEU A 278 -0.37 10.95 1.35
N TYR A 279 0.54 10.20 1.98
CA TYR A 279 1.92 10.10 1.51
C TYR A 279 2.33 8.71 1.04
N HIS A 280 1.43 7.72 1.09
CA HIS A 280 1.72 6.41 0.52
C HIS A 280 1.98 6.53 -0.98
N ILE A 281 3.03 5.86 -1.44
CA ILE A 281 3.20 5.57 -2.86
C ILE A 281 2.18 4.48 -3.19
N ASN A 282 1.34 4.71 -4.19
CA ASN A 282 0.35 3.73 -4.64
C ASN A 282 1.03 2.47 -5.22
N GLY A 283 0.33 1.33 -5.14
CA GLY A 283 0.74 0.05 -5.69
C GLY A 283 1.18 0.10 -7.15
N ASN A 284 0.61 1.01 -7.97
CA ASN A 284 1.05 1.30 -9.33
C ASN A 284 2.37 2.07 -9.34
N ALA A 285 3.45 1.34 -9.12
CA ALA A 285 4.80 1.86 -8.95
C ALA A 285 5.85 0.93 -9.56
N ILE A 286 7.05 1.46 -9.70
CA ILE A 286 8.25 0.73 -10.12
C ILE A 286 8.95 0.23 -8.84
N TYR A 287 9.26 -1.05 -8.81
CA TYR A 287 9.94 -1.73 -7.71
C TYR A 287 11.29 -2.26 -8.18
N ASN A 288 12.35 -2.00 -7.43
CA ASN A 288 13.68 -2.53 -7.69
C ASN A 288 13.85 -3.89 -7.01
N MET A 289 13.58 -4.95 -7.75
CA MET A 289 13.70 -6.33 -7.27
C MET A 289 15.15 -6.86 -7.32
N ALA A 290 16.08 -6.11 -7.93
CA ALA A 290 17.50 -6.46 -7.96
C ALA A 290 18.32 -5.80 -6.84
N ALA A 291 17.69 -4.95 -6.02
CA ALA A 291 18.32 -4.42 -4.81
C ALA A 291 18.10 -5.41 -3.67
N ASP A 292 19.11 -6.22 -3.34
CA ASP A 292 19.04 -7.23 -2.27
C ASP A 292 18.55 -6.65 -0.94
N GLU A 293 18.84 -5.37 -0.69
CA GLU A 293 18.43 -4.64 0.50
C GLU A 293 16.91 -4.44 0.57
N TYR A 294 16.20 -4.36 -0.57
CA TYR A 294 14.76 -4.12 -0.57
C TYR A 294 13.94 -5.31 -0.09
N PRO A 295 14.08 -6.54 -0.63
CA PRO A 295 13.44 -7.72 -0.05
C PRO A 295 13.86 -7.94 1.41
N ALA A 296 15.14 -7.74 1.75
CA ALA A 296 15.61 -7.86 3.13
C ALA A 296 14.89 -6.88 4.07
N PHE A 297 14.76 -5.61 3.69
CA PHE A 297 13.97 -4.62 4.42
C PHE A 297 12.51 -5.06 4.56
N TYR A 298 11.89 -5.49 3.45
CA TYR A 298 10.48 -5.86 3.43
C TYR A 298 10.19 -7.02 4.41
N TYR A 299 10.94 -8.12 4.32
CA TYR A 299 10.69 -9.32 5.12
C TYR A 299 11.24 -9.26 6.54
N ASN A 300 12.40 -8.63 6.76
CA ASN A 300 13.07 -8.66 8.06
C ASN A 300 12.75 -7.44 8.92
N THR A 301 12.23 -6.36 8.33
CA THR A 301 11.90 -5.12 9.07
C THR A 301 10.43 -4.79 8.99
N LEU A 302 9.91 -4.53 7.78
CA LEU A 302 8.55 -4.01 7.61
C LEU A 302 7.50 -5.01 8.11
N LEU A 303 7.57 -6.25 7.66
CA LEU A 303 6.58 -7.28 7.99
C LEU A 303 6.51 -7.58 9.50
N PRO A 304 7.64 -7.84 10.20
CA PRO A 304 7.63 -7.98 11.66
C PRO A 304 7.05 -6.77 12.39
N TYR A 305 7.42 -5.54 11.97
CA TYR A 305 6.85 -4.34 12.55
C TYR A 305 5.32 -4.30 12.40
N LEU A 306 4.78 -4.60 11.21
CA LEU A 306 3.34 -4.62 10.99
C LEU A 306 2.62 -5.67 11.84
N ASP A 307 3.27 -6.80 12.13
CA ASP A 307 2.77 -7.81 13.05
C ASP A 307 2.68 -7.26 14.47
N THR A 308 3.71 -6.52 14.94
CA THR A 308 3.70 -5.91 16.29
C THR A 308 2.57 -4.91 16.52
N ILE A 309 2.18 -4.16 15.48
CA ILE A 309 1.11 -3.15 15.57
C ILE A 309 -0.26 -3.67 15.09
N GLY A 310 -0.37 -4.96 14.75
CA GLY A 310 -1.62 -5.57 14.28
C GLY A 310 -2.12 -5.03 12.94
N LYS A 311 -1.21 -4.63 12.04
CA LYS A 311 -1.51 -4.04 10.72
C LYS A 311 -1.06 -4.90 9.53
N ARG A 312 -0.70 -6.17 9.76
CA ARG A 312 -0.25 -7.11 8.73
C ARG A 312 -1.17 -7.23 7.51
N HIS A 313 -2.47 -7.08 7.70
CA HIS A 313 -3.48 -7.22 6.64
C HIS A 313 -3.81 -5.93 5.88
N SER A 314 -3.03 -4.86 6.08
CA SER A 314 -3.16 -3.63 5.28
C SER A 314 -2.79 -3.89 3.81
N HIS A 315 -3.10 -2.96 2.91
CA HIS A 315 -2.54 -3.00 1.55
C HIS A 315 -1.00 -2.92 1.62
N PHE A 316 -0.30 -3.63 0.74
CA PHE A 316 1.17 -3.74 0.79
C PHE A 316 1.85 -2.36 0.61
N ASP A 317 1.30 -1.53 -0.27
CA ASP A 317 1.76 -0.18 -0.57
C ASP A 317 1.51 0.80 0.59
N THR A 318 0.34 0.73 1.22
CA THR A 318 -0.02 1.51 2.42
C THR A 318 0.84 1.11 3.62
N SER A 319 1.21 -0.17 3.72
CA SER A 319 2.09 -0.66 4.79
C SER A 319 3.45 -0.01 4.81
N LEU A 320 4.05 0.27 3.65
CA LEU A 320 5.27 1.05 3.56
C LEU A 320 5.07 2.43 4.19
N ALA A 321 3.99 3.12 3.82
CA ALA A 321 3.71 4.45 4.35
C ALA A 321 3.46 4.47 5.87
N ILE A 322 2.80 3.43 6.40
CA ILE A 322 2.61 3.26 7.85
C ILE A 322 3.98 3.18 8.54
N TYR A 323 4.88 2.32 8.05
CA TYR A 323 6.22 2.17 8.63
C TYR A 323 7.03 3.46 8.58
N LEU A 324 7.09 4.10 7.40
CA LEU A 324 7.96 5.26 7.14
C LEU A 324 7.49 6.54 7.85
N GLN A 325 6.20 6.62 8.23
CA GLN A 325 5.62 7.76 8.95
C GLN A 325 5.52 7.56 10.46
N ASP A 326 5.84 6.37 10.95
CA ASP A 326 5.91 6.16 12.39
C ASP A 326 7.15 6.85 12.95
N ILE A 327 6.94 7.73 13.93
CA ILE A 327 8.01 8.46 14.60
C ILE A 327 8.97 7.52 15.34
N GLU A 328 8.50 6.34 15.74
CA GLU A 328 9.33 5.29 16.36
C GLU A 328 10.37 4.73 15.38
N ASN A 329 10.14 4.86 14.06
CA ASN A 329 11.05 4.38 13.02
C ASN A 329 11.88 5.52 12.37
N VAL A 330 11.85 6.75 12.92
CA VAL A 330 12.43 7.93 12.25
C VAL A 330 13.92 7.81 11.95
N ASP A 331 14.69 7.19 12.85
CA ASP A 331 16.13 7.01 12.64
C ASP A 331 16.42 6.05 11.48
N HIS A 332 15.66 4.95 11.38
CA HIS A 332 15.78 4.06 10.24
C HIS A 332 15.31 4.73 8.95
N TRP A 333 14.19 5.46 8.99
CA TRP A 333 13.69 6.24 7.86
C TRP A 333 14.73 7.21 7.31
N ARG A 334 15.48 7.92 8.16
CA ARG A 334 16.53 8.85 7.71
C ARG A 334 17.62 8.16 6.88
N HIS A 335 17.84 6.87 7.08
CA HIS A 335 18.80 6.08 6.31
C HIS A 335 18.23 5.56 5.00
N ILE A 336 17.01 5.05 4.99
CA ILE A 336 16.44 4.37 3.80
C ILE A 336 15.50 5.26 2.98
N GLY A 337 15.14 6.45 3.48
CA GLY A 337 14.00 7.17 2.93
C GLY A 337 14.19 7.69 1.52
N HIS A 338 15.45 7.95 1.14
CA HIS A 338 15.82 8.30 -0.23
C HIS A 338 15.56 7.20 -1.26
N HIS A 339 15.33 5.95 -0.83
CA HIS A 339 14.95 4.85 -1.71
C HIS A 339 13.45 4.83 -2.07
N PHE A 340 12.63 5.69 -1.44
CA PHE A 340 11.20 5.84 -1.71
C PHE A 340 10.95 7.15 -2.43
N GLN A 341 10.81 7.09 -3.76
CA GLN A 341 10.80 8.27 -4.60
C GLN A 341 9.42 8.53 -5.20
N TYR A 342 9.03 9.79 -5.22
CA TYR A 342 7.85 10.23 -5.97
C TYR A 342 8.20 10.53 -7.43
N THR A 343 7.26 10.27 -8.34
CA THR A 343 7.38 10.61 -9.75
C THR A 343 6.07 11.20 -10.27
N GLU A 344 6.20 12.09 -11.26
CA GLU A 344 5.08 12.60 -12.07
C GLU A 344 4.66 11.62 -13.18
N LEU A 345 5.52 10.64 -13.49
CA LEU A 345 5.34 9.71 -14.60
C LEU A 345 4.02 8.93 -14.53
N ILE A 346 3.67 8.53 -13.32
CA ILE A 346 2.46 7.80 -12.99
C ILE A 346 1.66 8.70 -12.05
N GLN A 347 0.35 8.84 -12.23
CA GLN A 347 -0.51 9.54 -11.27
C GLN A 347 -1.59 8.62 -10.74
N ASN A 348 -1.72 8.57 -9.41
CA ASN A 348 -2.89 8.01 -8.75
C ASN A 348 -4.01 9.07 -8.68
N ARG A 349 -5.10 8.81 -9.42
CA ARG A 349 -6.33 9.63 -9.51
C ARG A 349 -7.54 8.83 -9.04
N TRP A 350 -7.35 7.99 -8.02
CA TRP A 350 -8.39 7.11 -7.51
C TRP A 350 -9.71 7.83 -7.23
N GLY A 351 -10.79 7.36 -7.85
CA GLY A 351 -12.15 7.87 -7.65
C GLY A 351 -12.51 9.11 -8.47
N GLU A 352 -11.63 9.57 -9.36
CA GLU A 352 -11.83 10.78 -10.15
C GLU A 352 -12.23 10.46 -11.61
N ASN A 353 -13.15 11.24 -12.18
CA ASN A 353 -13.35 11.29 -13.63
C ASN A 353 -12.39 12.34 -14.21
N TYR A 354 -11.73 12.05 -15.33
CA TYR A 354 -10.75 12.98 -15.90
C TYR A 354 -10.73 12.95 -17.44
N SER A 355 -10.51 14.10 -18.07
CA SER A 355 -10.19 14.17 -19.50
C SER A 355 -8.74 13.76 -19.72
N VAL A 356 -8.52 12.76 -20.58
CA VAL A 356 -7.15 12.32 -20.96
C VAL A 356 -6.38 13.48 -21.60
N HIS A 357 -7.04 14.25 -22.47
CA HIS A 357 -6.42 15.36 -23.20
C HIS A 357 -5.98 16.49 -22.26
N GLU A 358 -6.88 16.96 -21.38
CA GLU A 358 -6.56 18.02 -20.43
C GLU A 358 -5.45 17.61 -19.45
N ARG A 359 -5.49 16.35 -18.98
CA ARG A 359 -4.46 15.82 -18.07
C ARG A 359 -3.12 15.71 -18.76
N ALA A 360 -3.08 15.28 -20.03
CA ALA A 360 -1.85 15.27 -20.80
C ALA A 360 -1.29 16.70 -20.93
N ILE A 361 -2.09 17.71 -21.28
CA ILE A 361 -1.62 19.10 -21.38
C ILE A 361 -1.11 19.61 -20.03
N LYS A 362 -1.89 19.43 -18.97
CA LYS A 362 -1.58 19.95 -17.63
C LYS A 362 -0.35 19.30 -17.00
N TYR A 363 -0.12 18.01 -17.26
CA TYR A 363 0.96 17.23 -16.70
C TYR A 363 1.80 16.60 -17.83
N PRO A 364 2.74 17.37 -18.41
CA PRO A 364 3.48 16.93 -19.59
C PRO A 364 4.34 15.69 -19.35
N ASN A 365 4.74 15.46 -18.09
CA ASN A 365 5.57 14.32 -17.69
C ASN A 365 4.75 13.11 -17.24
N THR A 366 3.41 13.17 -17.22
CA THR A 366 2.56 12.03 -16.84
C THR A 366 2.21 11.21 -18.07
N TYR A 367 2.53 9.92 -18.00
CA TYR A 367 2.27 8.96 -19.06
C TYR A 367 1.17 7.96 -18.69
N ILE A 368 0.98 7.69 -17.40
CA ILE A 368 0.01 6.69 -16.92
C ILE A 368 -0.83 7.30 -15.80
N ILE A 369 -2.14 7.09 -15.83
CA ILE A 369 -3.07 7.43 -14.75
C ILE A 369 -3.74 6.17 -14.22
N HIS A 370 -3.77 5.99 -12.90
CA HIS A 370 -4.43 4.88 -12.21
C HIS A 370 -5.66 5.35 -11.41
N GLY A 371 -6.66 4.48 -11.30
CA GLY A 371 -7.73 4.54 -10.30
C GLY A 371 -8.91 5.46 -10.63
N GLY A 372 -8.83 6.25 -11.71
CA GLY A 372 -9.92 7.11 -12.18
C GLY A 372 -10.66 6.54 -13.39
N VAL A 373 -11.61 7.31 -13.92
CA VAL A 373 -12.34 7.01 -15.16
C VAL A 373 -11.95 8.02 -16.24
N PRO A 374 -11.23 7.60 -17.30
CA PRO A 374 -10.94 8.48 -18.42
C PRO A 374 -12.24 8.84 -19.16
N GLN A 375 -12.41 10.12 -19.49
CA GLN A 375 -13.48 10.69 -20.31
C GLN A 375 -12.98 11.11 -21.69
#